data_AF-A0A8I3QCN1-F1
#
_entry.id   AF-A0A8I3QCN1-F1
#
_cell.length_a   1.000
_cell.length_b   1.000
_cell.length_c   1.000
_cell.angle_alpha   90.00
_cell.angle_beta   90.00
_cell.angle_gamma   90.00
#
_symmetry.space_group_name_H-M   'P 1'
#
loop_
_entity.id
_entity.type
_entity.pdbx_description
1 polymer ?
#
loop_
_entity_poly.entity_id
_entity_poly.type
_entity_poly.pdbx_seq_one_letter_code
_entity_poly.pdbx_strand_id
1 'polypeptide(L)'
;MAGLNVSLSFFFATFALCQVARRASKALLPAGAYASFAREAVGAAQLGACCLELRMLAELGPWAGGFGRDVLLTLVFLLFLAHGATCDGAWANPTVSLQELLLAEASLPGALLQLAAQGLGVQVACALTRLCWAWELSDLHLLQSLMDAHCSSALRTSVPHGTLVEAACAFAFHLTLLRFRNSLPVYRVPAVALLVTVMAYAAGPLTSAFFNPTLATWVTFRCSGHTVLEYAQVYWLGPLAGGLWGREFRSGGEARSWGEAPRPLHWSPRLRSRTHTPGACSPRTWCRHGAGCPAVPRPPSSPLPEEPAVQPEEQVPNPEKEAGPGAGSHPDACRGAQQPGARSRGGPDPHPALPQNQLSINHIPE
;
A
#
# COMPACT_ATOMS: atom_id res chain seq x y z
N MET A 1 18.40 -15.59 -9.10
CA MET A 1 17.93 -15.97 -7.74
C MET A 1 18.54 -15.12 -6.63
N ALA A 2 19.88 -15.02 -6.50
CA ALA A 2 20.52 -14.32 -5.37
C ALA A 2 19.94 -12.92 -5.06
N GLY A 3 19.84 -12.03 -6.06
CA GLY A 3 19.27 -10.69 -5.87
C GLY A 3 17.84 -10.67 -5.30
N LEU A 4 16.97 -11.59 -5.74
CA LEU A 4 15.60 -11.70 -5.18
C LEU A 4 15.62 -12.10 -3.70
N ASN A 5 16.50 -13.02 -3.31
CA ASN A 5 16.65 -13.43 -1.91
C ASN A 5 17.19 -12.29 -1.04
N VAL A 6 18.07 -11.45 -1.59
CA VAL A 6 18.60 -10.25 -0.93
C VAL A 6 17.50 -9.21 -0.76
N SER A 7 16.71 -8.89 -1.78
CA SER A 7 15.58 -7.95 -1.66
C SER A 7 14.47 -8.46 -0.72
N LEU A 8 14.17 -9.76 -0.75
CA LEU A 8 13.27 -10.38 0.25
C LEU A 8 13.82 -10.19 1.67
N SER A 9 15.13 -10.41 1.87
CA SER A 9 15.79 -10.19 3.16
C SER A 9 15.76 -8.71 3.58
N PHE A 10 15.94 -7.78 2.65
CA PHE A 10 15.82 -6.33 2.87
C PHE A 10 14.40 -5.95 3.30
N PHE A 11 13.36 -6.49 2.65
CA PHE A 11 11.98 -6.30 3.08
C PHE A 11 11.76 -6.83 4.50
N PHE A 12 12.12 -8.09 4.78
CA PHE A 12 11.96 -8.68 6.11
C PHE A 12 12.71 -7.88 7.20
N ALA A 13 13.95 -7.45 6.93
CA ALA A 13 14.73 -6.62 7.84
C ALA A 13 14.08 -5.24 8.08
N THR A 14 13.58 -4.58 7.01
CA THR A 14 12.86 -3.30 7.10
C THR A 14 11.59 -3.43 7.94
N PHE A 15 10.78 -4.47 7.68
CA PHE A 15 9.59 -4.76 8.48
C PHE A 15 9.92 -5.06 9.94
N ALA A 16 10.96 -5.87 10.22
CA ALA A 16 11.39 -6.18 11.58
C ALA A 16 11.87 -4.94 12.33
N LEU A 17 12.75 -4.14 11.72
CA LEU A 17 13.27 -2.89 12.29
C LEU A 17 12.14 -1.89 12.58
N CYS A 18 11.22 -1.69 11.65
CA CYS A 18 10.07 -0.81 11.85
C CYS A 18 9.13 -1.32 12.95
N GLN A 19 8.93 -2.63 13.09
CA GLN A 19 8.14 -3.18 14.19
C GLN A 19 8.84 -3.09 15.56
N VAL A 20 10.16 -3.18 15.62
CA VAL A 20 10.95 -2.85 16.82
C VAL A 20 10.83 -1.35 17.15
N ALA A 21 10.98 -0.48 16.16
CA ALA A 21 10.84 0.97 16.33
C ALA A 21 9.44 1.35 16.84
N ARG A 22 8.35 0.83 16.26
CA ARG A 22 6.98 1.07 16.77
C ARG A 22 6.84 0.64 18.24
N ARG A 23 7.35 -0.54 18.62
CA ARG A 23 7.31 -1.04 20.01
C ARG A 23 8.10 -0.13 20.96
N ALA A 24 9.32 0.25 20.59
CA ALA A 24 10.15 1.16 21.37
C ALA A 24 9.48 2.54 21.52
N SER A 25 8.96 3.12 20.43
CA SER A 25 8.25 4.40 20.48
C SER A 25 6.97 4.34 21.33
N LYS A 26 6.21 3.23 21.31
CA LYS A 26 5.05 3.04 22.21
C LYS A 26 5.44 2.90 23.69
N ALA A 27 6.64 2.43 23.99
CA ALA A 27 7.14 2.28 25.36
C ALA A 27 7.82 3.55 25.91
N LEU A 28 8.42 4.37 25.03
CA LEU A 28 9.25 5.52 25.41
C LEU A 28 8.57 6.88 25.23
N LEU A 29 7.54 7.00 24.39
CA LEU A 29 6.89 8.28 24.09
C LEU A 29 5.48 8.38 24.69
N PRO A 30 5.04 9.58 25.11
CA PRO A 30 3.63 9.83 25.42
C PRO A 30 2.71 9.47 24.24
N ALA A 31 1.55 8.89 24.52
CA ALA A 31 0.63 8.37 23.50
C ALA A 31 0.27 9.39 22.39
N GLY A 32 0.15 10.68 22.74
CA GLY A 32 -0.07 11.76 21.78
C GLY A 32 1.09 11.93 20.80
N ALA A 33 2.34 11.97 21.29
CA ALA A 33 3.54 12.11 20.46
C ALA A 33 3.83 10.85 19.62
N TYR A 34 3.46 9.66 20.13
CA TYR A 34 3.44 8.46 19.31
C TYR A 34 2.45 8.60 18.15
N ALA A 35 1.19 8.95 18.44
CA ALA A 35 0.12 9.01 17.44
C ALA A 35 0.33 10.09 16.37
N SER A 36 0.81 11.28 16.75
CA SER A 36 0.97 12.44 15.85
C SER A 36 2.28 12.44 15.05
N PHE A 37 3.34 11.79 15.55
CA PHE A 37 4.66 11.83 14.92
C PHE A 37 5.24 10.43 14.68
N ALA A 38 5.60 9.69 15.74
CA ALA A 38 6.43 8.49 15.58
C ALA A 38 5.75 7.38 14.74
N ARG A 39 4.43 7.24 14.88
CA ARG A 39 3.58 6.34 14.10
C ARG A 39 3.65 6.63 12.59
N GLU A 40 3.54 7.91 12.22
CA GLU A 40 3.66 8.38 10.84
C GLU A 40 5.08 8.23 10.29
N ALA A 41 6.10 8.62 11.06
CA ALA A 41 7.50 8.53 10.65
C ALA A 41 7.92 7.08 10.38
N VAL A 42 7.60 6.14 11.27
CA VAL A 42 7.90 4.71 11.08
C VAL A 42 6.94 4.07 10.06
N GLY A 43 5.75 4.65 9.82
CA GLY A 43 4.89 4.28 8.69
C GLY A 43 5.56 4.61 7.34
N ALA A 44 5.93 5.87 7.17
CA ALA A 44 6.54 6.41 5.95
C ALA A 44 7.95 5.84 5.70
N ALA A 45 8.75 5.58 6.73
CA ALA A 45 10.04 4.91 6.58
C ALA A 45 9.89 3.47 6.05
N GLN A 46 8.98 2.69 6.64
CA GLN A 46 8.71 1.31 6.20
C GLN A 46 8.20 1.27 4.76
N LEU A 47 7.27 2.16 4.40
CA LEU A 47 6.75 2.26 3.04
C LEU A 47 7.82 2.72 2.05
N GLY A 48 8.53 3.81 2.36
CA GLY A 48 9.55 4.39 1.48
C GLY A 48 10.70 3.44 1.16
N ALA A 49 11.23 2.74 2.17
CA ALA A 49 12.35 1.81 1.97
C ALA A 49 11.93 0.63 1.09
N CYS A 50 10.77 0.02 1.37
CA CYS A 50 10.26 -1.08 0.56
C CYS A 50 9.89 -0.62 -0.86
N CYS A 51 9.35 0.58 -1.05
CA CYS A 51 9.07 1.13 -2.38
C CYS A 51 10.33 1.46 -3.19
N LEU A 52 11.43 1.89 -2.54
CA LEU A 52 12.73 2.11 -3.20
C LEU A 52 13.33 0.80 -3.71
N GLU A 53 13.41 -0.22 -2.85
CA GLU A 53 13.91 -1.55 -3.22
C GLU A 53 13.03 -2.20 -4.29
N LEU A 54 11.71 -2.06 -4.19
CA LEU A 54 10.78 -2.54 -5.21
C LEU A 54 10.89 -1.76 -6.53
N ARG A 55 11.24 -0.47 -6.51
CA ARG A 55 11.53 0.32 -7.71
C ARG A 55 12.80 -0.19 -8.39
N MET A 56 13.88 -0.40 -7.65
CA MET A 56 15.12 -1.01 -8.15
C MET A 56 14.83 -2.38 -8.80
N LEU A 57 14.01 -3.22 -8.15
CA LEU A 57 13.55 -4.48 -8.75
C LEU A 57 12.70 -4.30 -10.01
N ALA A 58 11.86 -3.27 -10.09
CA ALA A 58 11.01 -3.01 -11.25
C ALA A 58 11.76 -2.42 -12.44
N GLU A 59 12.82 -1.64 -12.18
CA GLU A 59 13.71 -1.10 -13.21
C GLU A 59 14.74 -2.16 -13.63
N LEU A 60 15.61 -2.62 -12.72
CA LEU A 60 16.74 -3.49 -13.06
C LEU A 60 16.35 -4.98 -13.20
N GLY A 61 15.35 -5.44 -12.46
CA GLY A 61 14.97 -6.85 -12.34
C GLY A 61 14.63 -7.55 -13.66
N PRO A 62 13.87 -6.93 -14.61
CA PRO A 62 13.54 -7.58 -15.88
C PRO A 62 14.75 -7.93 -16.75
N TRP A 63 15.80 -7.10 -16.76
CA TRP A 63 16.98 -7.31 -17.63
C TRP A 63 18.20 -7.90 -16.91
N ALA A 64 18.44 -7.55 -15.64
CA ALA A 64 19.58 -8.05 -14.86
C ALA A 64 19.21 -9.20 -13.90
N GLY A 65 17.96 -9.25 -13.41
CA GLY A 65 17.47 -10.31 -12.52
C GLY A 65 16.78 -11.49 -13.24
N GLY A 66 16.31 -11.26 -14.47
CA GLY A 66 15.39 -12.17 -15.18
C GLY A 66 13.99 -12.23 -14.56
N PHE A 67 13.56 -11.20 -13.84
CA PHE A 67 12.31 -11.20 -13.08
C PHE A 67 11.11 -10.84 -13.95
N GLY A 68 10.19 -11.78 -14.12
CA GLY A 68 8.91 -11.54 -14.78
C GLY A 68 8.04 -10.55 -14.02
N ARG A 69 7.22 -9.79 -14.77
CA ARG A 69 6.30 -8.76 -14.23
C ARG A 69 5.42 -9.30 -13.10
N ASP A 70 5.00 -10.55 -13.16
CA ASP A 70 4.09 -11.17 -12.18
C ASP A 70 4.78 -11.38 -10.82
N VAL A 71 6.10 -11.56 -10.78
CA VAL A 71 6.89 -11.57 -9.54
C VAL A 71 6.87 -10.18 -8.91
N LEU A 72 7.08 -9.13 -9.71
CA LEU A 72 7.07 -7.74 -9.25
C LEU A 72 5.70 -7.35 -8.69
N LEU A 73 4.61 -7.70 -9.39
CA LEU A 73 3.24 -7.46 -8.91
C LEU A 73 2.92 -8.26 -7.64
N THR A 74 3.40 -9.50 -7.53
CA THR A 74 3.27 -10.30 -6.30
C THR A 74 4.00 -9.63 -5.14
N LEU A 75 5.19 -9.06 -5.37
CA LEU A 75 5.91 -8.29 -4.36
C LEU A 75 5.19 -6.99 -3.99
N VAL A 76 4.60 -6.25 -4.95
CA VAL A 76 3.73 -5.08 -4.65
C VAL A 76 2.60 -5.51 -3.72
N PHE A 77 1.87 -6.59 -4.06
CA PHE A 77 0.74 -7.07 -3.29
C PHE A 77 1.16 -7.45 -1.86
N LEU A 78 2.21 -8.27 -1.71
CA LEU A 78 2.71 -8.72 -0.40
C LEU A 78 3.26 -7.56 0.44
N LEU A 79 3.94 -6.59 -0.18
CA LEU A 79 4.43 -5.37 0.48
C LEU A 79 3.27 -4.55 1.05
N PHE A 80 2.24 -4.25 0.25
CA PHE A 80 1.10 -3.46 0.71
C PHE A 80 0.18 -4.23 1.67
N LEU A 81 0.06 -5.55 1.52
CA LEU A 81 -0.64 -6.43 2.47
C LEU A 81 0.06 -6.40 3.84
N ALA A 82 1.38 -6.61 3.87
CA ALA A 82 2.16 -6.55 5.10
C ALA A 82 2.19 -5.13 5.67
N HIS A 83 2.34 -4.09 4.85
CA HIS A 83 2.34 -2.70 5.31
C HIS A 83 1.00 -2.31 5.93
N GLY A 84 -0.13 -2.60 5.29
CA GLY A 84 -1.46 -2.33 5.86
C GLY A 84 -1.76 -3.13 7.14
N ALA A 85 -1.09 -4.28 7.34
CA ALA A 85 -1.15 -5.04 8.58
C ALA A 85 -0.22 -4.50 9.68
N THR A 86 0.92 -3.89 9.36
CA THR A 86 1.91 -3.40 10.34
C THR A 86 1.92 -1.89 10.56
N CYS A 87 1.27 -1.08 9.72
CA CYS A 87 1.36 0.39 9.77
C CYS A 87 0.77 1.03 11.04
N ASP A 88 0.05 0.27 11.87
CA ASP A 88 -0.58 0.75 13.12
C ASP A 88 -1.59 1.90 12.86
N GLY A 89 -2.18 1.90 11.66
CA GLY A 89 -3.09 2.94 11.17
C GLY A 89 -2.41 4.25 10.76
N ALA A 90 -1.08 4.26 10.60
CA ALA A 90 -0.37 5.40 10.01
C ALA A 90 -0.90 5.72 8.61
N TRP A 91 -0.98 7.00 8.26
CA TRP A 91 -1.33 7.42 6.90
C TRP A 91 -0.16 7.25 5.93
N ALA A 92 1.07 7.57 6.37
CA ALA A 92 2.30 7.49 5.57
C ALA A 92 2.25 8.24 4.22
N ASN A 93 1.27 9.14 4.03
CA ASN A 93 0.96 9.82 2.79
C ASN A 93 0.41 11.24 3.11
N PRO A 94 1.02 12.32 2.60
CA PRO A 94 0.66 13.68 2.96
C PRO A 94 -0.70 14.12 2.38
N THR A 95 -1.22 13.43 1.35
CA THR A 95 -2.53 13.73 0.77
C THR A 95 -3.64 13.62 1.80
N VAL A 96 -3.57 12.64 2.73
CA VAL A 96 -4.59 12.48 3.78
C VAL A 96 -4.46 13.58 4.84
N SER A 97 -3.24 13.83 5.34
CA SER A 97 -2.98 14.87 6.33
C SER A 97 -3.33 16.28 5.83
N LEU A 98 -3.10 16.57 4.55
CA LEU A 98 -3.54 17.82 3.92
C LEU A 98 -5.05 17.87 3.69
N GLN A 99 -5.69 16.75 3.34
CA GLN A 99 -7.16 16.69 3.23
C GLN A 99 -7.84 16.94 4.58
N GLU A 100 -7.37 16.31 5.66
CA GLU A 100 -7.91 16.52 7.01
C GLU A 100 -7.73 17.98 7.46
N LEU A 101 -6.62 18.64 7.08
CA LEU A 101 -6.41 20.07 7.32
C LEU A 101 -7.35 20.97 6.49
N LEU A 102 -7.48 20.72 5.18
CA LEU A 102 -8.31 21.51 4.26
C LEU A 102 -9.81 21.42 4.58
N LEU A 103 -10.25 20.29 5.17
CA LEU A 103 -11.62 20.08 5.64
C LEU A 103 -11.84 20.51 7.11
N ALA A 104 -10.82 21.10 7.76
CA ALA A 104 -10.80 21.47 9.17
C ALA A 104 -11.08 20.30 10.16
N GLU A 105 -10.86 19.05 9.74
CA GLU A 105 -10.88 17.87 10.59
C GLU A 105 -9.62 17.77 11.48
N ALA A 106 -8.51 18.36 11.03
CA ALA A 106 -7.23 18.42 11.74
C ALA A 106 -6.75 19.87 11.97
N SER A 107 -6.09 20.10 13.11
CA SER A 107 -5.45 21.38 13.41
C SER A 107 -4.15 21.58 12.63
N LEU A 108 -3.85 22.82 12.21
CA LEU A 108 -2.63 23.17 11.47
C LEU A 108 -1.32 22.65 12.10
N PRO A 109 -1.06 22.81 13.43
CA PRO A 109 0.17 22.27 14.03
C PRO A 109 0.24 20.73 13.99
N GLY A 110 -0.90 20.05 14.12
CA GLY A 110 -1.00 18.59 14.05
C GLY A 110 -0.72 18.06 12.64
N ALA A 111 -1.32 18.70 11.62
CA ALA A 111 -1.08 18.37 10.21
C ALA A 111 0.38 18.63 9.81
N LEU A 112 0.96 19.78 10.19
CA LEU A 112 2.38 20.08 9.95
C LEU A 112 3.31 19.06 10.62
N LEU A 113 2.99 18.61 11.84
CA LEU A 113 3.77 17.58 12.54
C LEU A 113 3.69 16.21 11.85
N GLN A 114 2.53 15.80 11.33
CA GLN A 114 2.39 14.58 10.52
C GLN A 114 3.18 14.69 9.20
N LEU A 115 3.09 15.83 8.50
CA LEU A 115 3.82 16.06 7.25
C LEU A 115 5.34 16.03 7.46
N ALA A 116 5.82 16.63 8.55
CA ALA A 116 7.22 16.55 8.96
C ALA A 116 7.64 15.10 9.31
N ALA A 117 6.79 14.36 10.03
CA ALA A 117 7.03 12.96 10.36
C ALA A 117 7.15 12.08 9.10
N GLN A 118 6.22 12.23 8.15
CA GLN A 118 6.22 11.50 6.88
C GLN A 118 7.45 11.86 6.04
N GLY A 119 7.78 13.16 5.94
CA GLY A 119 8.96 13.67 5.24
C GLY A 119 10.28 13.11 5.79
N LEU A 120 10.44 13.11 7.13
CA LEU A 120 11.60 12.54 7.81
C LEU A 120 11.65 11.01 7.69
N GLY A 121 10.50 10.33 7.75
CA GLY A 121 10.41 8.89 7.55
C GLY A 121 10.94 8.45 6.19
N VAL A 122 10.48 9.08 5.11
CA VAL A 122 10.99 8.79 3.75
C VAL A 122 12.45 9.25 3.59
N GLN A 123 12.88 10.36 4.20
CA GLN A 123 14.29 10.78 4.18
C GLN A 123 15.22 9.72 4.79
N VAL A 124 14.86 9.19 5.96
CA VAL A 124 15.61 8.12 6.64
C VAL A 124 15.60 6.84 5.81
N ALA A 125 14.46 6.48 5.21
CA ALA A 125 14.38 5.35 4.29
C ALA A 125 15.31 5.51 3.08
N CYS A 126 15.33 6.67 2.43
CA CYS A 126 16.24 6.98 1.32
C CYS A 126 17.72 6.87 1.73
N ALA A 127 18.08 7.29 2.94
CA ALA A 127 19.45 7.18 3.45
C ALA A 127 19.85 5.72 3.72
N LEU A 128 19.02 4.97 4.44
CA LEU A 128 19.28 3.56 4.78
C LEU A 128 19.26 2.64 3.55
N THR A 129 18.37 2.89 2.59
CA THR A 129 18.26 2.06 1.38
C THR A 129 19.49 2.24 0.48
N ARG A 130 19.94 3.48 0.25
CA ARG A 130 21.22 3.73 -0.45
C ARG A 130 22.43 3.14 0.27
N LEU A 131 22.45 3.17 1.61
CA LEU A 131 23.53 2.51 2.38
C LEU A 131 23.52 0.98 2.16
N CYS A 132 22.35 0.34 2.09
CA CYS A 132 22.26 -1.08 1.79
C CYS A 132 22.66 -1.40 0.33
N TRP A 133 22.32 -0.55 -0.63
CA TRP A 133 22.77 -0.68 -2.03
C TRP A 133 24.30 -0.53 -2.14
N ALA A 134 24.90 0.39 -1.39
CA ALA A 134 26.34 0.59 -1.28
C ALA A 134 27.08 -0.51 -0.48
N TRP A 135 26.38 -1.53 0.04
CA TRP A 135 26.98 -2.78 0.50
C TRP A 135 27.02 -3.86 -0.59
N GLU A 136 26.47 -3.58 -1.78
CA GLU A 136 26.64 -4.36 -3.02
C GLU A 136 26.30 -5.85 -2.86
N LEU A 137 25.33 -6.15 -1.99
CA LEU A 137 24.94 -7.50 -1.57
C LEU A 137 24.39 -8.38 -2.70
N SER A 138 24.14 -7.80 -3.88
CA SER A 138 23.81 -8.50 -5.13
C SER A 138 24.19 -7.64 -6.34
N ASP A 139 24.25 -8.26 -7.53
CA ASP A 139 24.53 -7.57 -8.80
C ASP A 139 23.55 -6.41 -9.07
N LEU A 140 22.31 -6.52 -8.56
CA LEU A 140 21.28 -5.50 -8.66
C LEU A 140 21.55 -4.31 -7.74
N HIS A 141 22.09 -4.56 -6.53
CA HIS A 141 22.51 -3.51 -5.60
C HIS A 141 23.76 -2.79 -6.09
N LEU A 142 24.74 -3.53 -6.64
CA LEU A 142 25.90 -2.97 -7.34
C LEU A 142 25.45 -2.08 -8.52
N LEU A 143 24.59 -2.58 -9.42
CA LEU A 143 24.11 -1.82 -10.56
C LEU A 143 23.31 -0.58 -10.14
N GLN A 144 22.48 -0.68 -9.10
CA GLN A 144 21.74 0.45 -8.54
C GLN A 144 22.67 1.49 -7.88
N SER A 145 23.72 1.04 -7.17
CA SER A 145 24.76 1.88 -6.57
C SER A 145 25.48 2.72 -7.64
N LEU A 146 25.90 2.08 -8.74
CA LEU A 146 26.50 2.74 -9.91
C LEU A 146 25.53 3.69 -10.64
N MET A 147 24.22 3.43 -10.58
CA MET A 147 23.18 4.22 -11.26
C MET A 147 22.57 5.35 -10.43
N ASP A 148 22.76 5.43 -9.10
CA ASP A 148 22.14 6.45 -8.24
C ASP A 148 22.52 7.90 -8.64
N ALA A 149 23.72 8.07 -9.23
CA ALA A 149 24.17 9.34 -9.81
C ALA A 149 23.42 9.78 -11.08
N HIS A 150 22.74 8.87 -11.77
CA HIS A 150 22.11 9.07 -13.09
C HIS A 150 20.60 8.78 -13.06
N CYS A 151 19.89 9.26 -12.04
CA CYS A 151 18.45 9.08 -11.93
C CYS A 151 17.68 9.74 -13.08
N SER A 152 16.75 8.99 -13.69
CA SER A 152 15.87 9.45 -14.77
C SER A 152 14.42 9.63 -14.29
N SER A 153 13.69 10.56 -14.91
CA SER A 153 12.29 10.89 -14.57
C SER A 153 11.39 9.66 -14.34
N ALA A 154 10.68 9.64 -13.21
CA ALA A 154 9.62 8.67 -12.93
C ALA A 154 8.35 8.90 -13.77
N LEU A 155 8.19 10.13 -14.29
CA LEU A 155 7.16 10.52 -15.26
C LEU A 155 7.62 10.17 -16.68
N ARG A 156 6.85 9.32 -17.37
CA ARG A 156 7.11 8.81 -18.74
C ARG A 156 6.02 9.20 -19.74
N THR A 157 5.16 10.14 -19.36
CA THR A 157 4.04 10.68 -20.16
C THR A 157 3.99 12.20 -20.01
N SER A 158 3.22 12.89 -20.85
CA SER A 158 3.01 14.33 -20.72
C SER A 158 2.41 14.71 -19.35
N VAL A 159 2.85 15.85 -18.82
CA VAL A 159 2.43 16.43 -17.53
C VAL A 159 0.91 16.40 -17.29
N PRO A 160 0.03 16.87 -18.20
CA PRO A 160 -1.42 16.81 -17.97
C PRO A 160 -1.95 15.36 -17.89
N HIS A 161 -1.44 14.44 -18.71
CA HIS A 161 -1.86 13.03 -18.64
C HIS A 161 -1.38 12.36 -17.36
N GLY A 162 -0.13 12.61 -16.94
CA GLY A 162 0.39 12.13 -15.65
C GLY A 162 -0.41 12.68 -14.46
N THR A 163 -0.81 13.95 -14.51
CA THR A 163 -1.66 14.58 -13.48
C THR A 163 -3.01 13.86 -13.36
N LEU A 164 -3.65 13.54 -14.50
CA LEU A 164 -4.92 12.79 -14.52
C LEU A 164 -4.76 11.35 -14.01
N VAL A 165 -3.66 10.68 -14.37
CA VAL A 165 -3.36 9.31 -13.91
C VAL A 165 -3.14 9.26 -12.40
N GLU A 166 -2.32 10.15 -11.84
CA GLU A 166 -2.08 10.24 -10.39
C GLU A 166 -3.33 10.67 -9.62
N ALA A 167 -4.15 11.57 -10.17
CA ALA A 167 -5.46 11.92 -9.61
C ALA A 167 -6.43 10.74 -9.59
N ALA A 168 -6.50 9.95 -10.66
CA ALA A 168 -7.33 8.74 -10.72
C ALA A 168 -6.87 7.66 -9.73
N CYS A 169 -5.56 7.46 -9.59
CA CYS A 169 -4.98 6.57 -8.58
C CYS A 169 -5.37 7.00 -7.17
N ALA A 170 -5.17 8.28 -6.82
CA ALA A 170 -5.52 8.81 -5.51
C ALA A 170 -7.03 8.77 -5.25
N PHE A 171 -7.88 9.08 -6.24
CA PHE A 171 -9.33 8.97 -6.13
C PHE A 171 -9.77 7.55 -5.77
N ALA A 172 -9.31 6.54 -6.54
CA ALA A 172 -9.65 5.14 -6.28
C ALA A 172 -9.14 4.66 -4.91
N PHE A 173 -7.94 5.07 -4.51
CA PHE A 173 -7.34 4.76 -3.22
C PHE A 173 -8.15 5.34 -2.05
N HIS A 174 -8.46 6.63 -2.07
CA HIS A 174 -9.25 7.29 -1.01
C HIS A 174 -10.69 6.77 -0.97
N LEU A 175 -11.34 6.57 -2.13
CA LEU A 175 -12.68 5.99 -2.20
C LEU A 175 -12.71 4.57 -1.60
N THR A 176 -11.68 3.77 -1.81
CA THR A 176 -11.55 2.42 -1.23
C THR A 176 -11.33 2.47 0.28
N LEU A 177 -10.45 3.35 0.78
CA LEU A 177 -10.28 3.59 2.22
C LEU A 177 -11.59 4.02 2.89
N LEU A 178 -12.38 4.88 2.25
CA LEU A 178 -13.71 5.30 2.73
C LEU A 178 -14.73 4.16 2.67
N ARG A 179 -14.76 3.37 1.59
CA ARG A 179 -15.67 2.24 1.39
C ARG A 179 -15.48 1.11 2.39
N PHE A 180 -14.26 0.93 2.89
CA PHE A 180 -13.87 -0.08 3.88
C PHE A 180 -13.48 0.52 5.25
N ARG A 181 -13.77 1.81 5.51
CA ARG A 181 -13.39 2.50 6.76
C ARG A 181 -13.90 1.79 8.01
N ASN A 182 -15.15 1.31 7.94
CA ASN A 182 -15.85 0.63 9.03
C ASN A 182 -15.72 -0.91 8.95
N SER A 183 -14.88 -1.44 8.05
CA SER A 183 -14.69 -2.88 7.83
C SER A 183 -13.50 -3.42 8.61
N LEU A 184 -13.54 -4.71 8.96
CA LEU A 184 -12.42 -5.38 9.65
C LEU A 184 -11.13 -5.30 8.81
N PRO A 185 -9.93 -5.18 9.44
CA PRO A 185 -8.66 -5.10 8.73
C PRO A 185 -8.41 -6.27 7.76
N VAL A 186 -8.90 -7.46 8.07
CA VAL A 186 -8.81 -8.67 7.23
C VAL A 186 -9.46 -8.50 5.84
N TYR A 187 -10.43 -7.59 5.69
CA TYR A 187 -11.02 -7.24 4.39
C TYR A 187 -10.39 -5.96 3.81
N ARG A 188 -10.21 -4.93 4.66
CA ARG A 188 -9.69 -3.62 4.23
C ARG A 188 -8.28 -3.71 3.67
N VAL A 189 -7.39 -4.48 4.31
CA VAL A 189 -5.96 -4.52 3.96
C VAL A 189 -5.73 -5.26 2.64
N PRO A 190 -6.28 -6.47 2.38
CA PRO A 190 -6.19 -7.09 1.06
C PRO A 190 -6.85 -6.28 -0.05
N ALA A 191 -8.00 -5.62 0.21
CA ALA A 191 -8.66 -4.78 -0.79
C ALA A 191 -7.79 -3.60 -1.23
N VAL A 192 -7.13 -2.91 -0.28
CA VAL A 192 -6.20 -1.82 -0.59
C VAL A 192 -4.93 -2.37 -1.27
N ALA A 193 -4.37 -3.47 -0.81
CA ALA A 193 -3.18 -4.08 -1.42
C ALA A 193 -3.43 -4.52 -2.88
N LEU A 194 -4.59 -5.14 -3.15
CA LEU A 194 -5.01 -5.52 -4.50
C LEU A 194 -5.19 -4.29 -5.39
N LEU A 195 -5.88 -3.25 -4.90
CA LEU A 195 -6.06 -2.00 -5.65
C LEU A 195 -4.71 -1.38 -6.01
N VAL A 196 -3.79 -1.24 -5.06
CA VAL A 196 -2.47 -0.65 -5.32
C VAL A 196 -1.67 -1.51 -6.31
N THR A 197 -1.82 -2.83 -6.28
CA THR A 197 -1.21 -3.72 -7.27
C THR A 197 -1.79 -3.50 -8.68
N VAL A 198 -3.10 -3.29 -8.80
CA VAL A 198 -3.77 -2.95 -10.07
C VAL A 198 -3.35 -1.56 -10.57
N MET A 199 -3.20 -0.57 -9.69
CA MET A 199 -2.71 0.76 -10.08
C MET A 199 -1.22 0.71 -10.47
N ALA A 200 -0.38 -0.07 -9.78
CA ALA A 200 1.01 -0.29 -10.16
C ALA A 200 1.13 -0.97 -11.54
N TYR A 201 0.23 -1.91 -11.86
CA TYR A 201 0.14 -2.50 -13.20
C TYR A 201 -0.24 -1.48 -14.28
N ALA A 202 -1.29 -0.69 -14.05
CA ALA A 202 -1.89 0.17 -15.07
C ALA A 202 -1.18 1.53 -15.23
N ALA A 203 -0.77 2.15 -14.13
CA ALA A 203 -0.18 3.49 -14.09
C ALA A 203 1.34 3.49 -13.86
N GLY A 204 1.92 2.39 -13.37
CA GLY A 204 3.36 2.24 -13.14
C GLY A 204 4.23 2.62 -14.34
N PRO A 205 3.93 2.15 -15.57
CA PRO A 205 4.67 2.52 -16.78
C PRO A 205 4.57 4.01 -17.17
N LEU A 206 3.62 4.77 -16.61
CA LEU A 206 3.35 6.17 -16.97
C LEU A 206 3.91 7.16 -15.94
N THR A 207 3.71 6.88 -14.64
CA THR A 207 4.03 7.79 -13.54
C THR A 207 4.73 7.12 -12.36
N SER A 208 5.08 5.83 -12.47
CA SER A 208 5.41 4.96 -11.33
C SER A 208 4.30 4.75 -10.30
N ALA A 209 3.07 5.25 -10.56
CA ALA A 209 1.89 5.10 -9.69
C ALA A 209 2.15 5.41 -8.21
N PHE A 210 2.65 6.61 -7.90
CA PHE A 210 3.03 6.95 -6.53
C PHE A 210 1.84 7.27 -5.62
N PHE A 211 0.92 8.12 -6.09
CA PHE A 211 -0.22 8.73 -5.37
C PHE A 211 0.07 9.16 -3.92
N ASN A 212 1.35 9.46 -3.65
CA ASN A 212 1.93 9.80 -2.38
C ASN A 212 2.98 10.90 -2.61
N PRO A 213 2.61 12.17 -2.41
CA PRO A 213 3.47 13.30 -2.75
C PRO A 213 4.84 13.30 -2.04
N THR A 214 4.94 12.78 -0.80
CA THR A 214 6.21 12.71 -0.07
C THR A 214 7.16 11.69 -0.71
N LEU A 215 6.64 10.51 -1.06
CA LEU A 215 7.42 9.46 -1.71
C LEU A 215 7.90 9.92 -3.09
N ALA A 216 7.01 10.50 -3.90
CA ALA A 216 7.37 11.05 -5.21
C ALA A 216 8.42 12.17 -5.10
N THR A 217 8.29 13.07 -4.12
CA THR A 217 9.25 14.17 -3.90
C THR A 217 10.66 13.64 -3.64
N TRP A 218 10.81 12.66 -2.76
CA TRP A 218 12.13 12.09 -2.45
C TRP A 218 12.73 11.26 -3.60
N VAL A 219 11.90 10.64 -4.44
CA VAL A 219 12.35 9.74 -5.50
C VAL A 219 12.61 10.46 -6.83
N THR A 220 11.71 11.33 -7.34
CA THR A 220 11.82 11.86 -8.71
C THR A 220 12.20 13.35 -8.84
N PHE A 221 12.03 14.19 -7.81
CA PHE A 221 12.19 15.65 -7.99
C PHE A 221 13.64 16.10 -8.19
N ARG A 222 14.61 15.23 -7.90
CA ARG A 222 16.05 15.46 -8.13
C ARG A 222 16.56 14.79 -9.42
N CYS A 223 15.68 14.16 -10.19
CA CYS A 223 16.01 13.38 -11.39
C CYS A 223 15.70 14.18 -12.66
N SER A 224 16.58 14.08 -13.65
CA SER A 224 16.45 14.85 -14.89
C SER A 224 15.24 14.44 -15.73
N GLY A 225 14.64 15.41 -16.41
CA GLY A 225 13.58 15.21 -17.40
C GLY A 225 12.46 16.24 -17.34
N HIS A 226 12.10 16.71 -16.13
CA HIS A 226 11.06 17.72 -15.92
C HIS A 226 11.47 18.69 -14.81
N THR A 227 10.82 19.85 -14.76
CA THR A 227 10.98 20.85 -13.70
C THR A 227 10.27 20.45 -12.41
N VAL A 228 10.68 21.07 -11.29
CA VAL A 228 10.03 20.92 -9.98
C VAL A 228 8.54 21.28 -10.03
N LEU A 229 8.14 22.25 -10.87
CA LEU A 229 6.74 22.68 -11.00
C LEU A 229 5.88 21.62 -11.72
N GLU A 230 6.40 21.01 -12.78
CA GLU A 230 5.72 19.94 -13.52
C GLU A 230 5.58 18.68 -12.66
N TYR A 231 6.63 18.31 -11.92
CA TYR A 231 6.54 17.23 -10.94
C TYR A 231 5.57 17.56 -9.79
N ALA A 232 5.48 18.82 -9.34
CA ALA A 232 4.49 19.24 -8.35
C ALA A 232 3.04 19.18 -8.88
N GLN A 233 2.82 19.54 -10.15
CA GLN A 233 1.52 19.40 -10.80
C GLN A 233 1.10 17.92 -10.85
N VAL A 234 1.98 17.02 -11.30
CA VAL A 234 1.67 15.59 -11.38
C VAL A 234 1.50 14.96 -10.00
N TYR A 235 2.47 15.12 -9.09
CA TYR A 235 2.58 14.30 -7.88
C TYR A 235 2.10 14.97 -6.59
N TRP A 236 1.79 16.27 -6.58
CA TRP A 236 1.07 16.92 -5.47
C TRP A 236 -0.35 17.28 -5.86
N LEU A 237 -0.55 18.09 -6.91
CA LEU A 237 -1.87 18.59 -7.28
C LEU A 237 -2.81 17.46 -7.73
N GLY A 238 -2.32 16.53 -8.57
CA GLY A 238 -3.06 15.33 -8.97
C GLY A 238 -3.61 14.53 -7.78
N PRO A 239 -2.76 14.01 -6.88
CA PRO A 239 -3.21 13.25 -5.72
C PRO A 239 -4.13 14.02 -4.75
N LEU A 240 -3.88 15.32 -4.54
CA LEU A 240 -4.76 16.16 -3.69
C LEU A 240 -6.15 16.31 -4.29
N ALA A 241 -6.26 16.60 -5.60
CA ALA A 241 -7.54 16.71 -6.29
C ALA A 241 -8.30 15.37 -6.28
N GLY A 242 -7.60 14.27 -6.59
CA GLY A 242 -8.16 12.92 -6.55
C GLY A 242 -8.70 12.52 -5.16
N GLY A 243 -7.92 12.76 -4.11
CA GLY A 243 -8.33 12.50 -2.73
C GLY A 243 -9.56 13.30 -2.31
N LEU A 244 -9.62 14.59 -2.69
CA LEU A 244 -10.75 15.48 -2.39
C LEU A 244 -12.04 15.04 -3.10
N TRP A 245 -11.98 14.74 -4.41
CA TRP A 245 -13.11 14.15 -5.13
C TRP A 245 -13.55 12.80 -4.56
N GLY A 246 -12.61 11.99 -4.05
CA GLY A 246 -12.92 10.69 -3.44
C GLY A 246 -13.81 10.80 -2.20
N ARG A 247 -13.63 11.85 -1.38
CA ARG A 247 -14.54 12.15 -0.27
C ARG A 247 -15.87 12.73 -0.75
N GLU A 248 -15.87 13.68 -1.67
CA GLU A 248 -17.10 14.34 -2.11
C GLU A 248 -18.04 13.42 -2.92
N PHE A 249 -17.48 12.48 -3.67
CA PHE A 249 -18.26 11.42 -4.30
C PHE A 249 -18.94 10.52 -3.26
N ARG A 250 -18.30 10.29 -2.10
CA ARG A 250 -18.82 9.46 -1.02
C ARG A 250 -19.90 10.16 -0.19
N SER A 251 -19.71 11.44 0.15
CA SER A 251 -20.72 12.28 0.83
C SER A 251 -21.96 12.48 -0.05
N GLY A 252 -21.76 12.91 -1.29
CA GLY A 252 -22.82 13.09 -2.29
C GLY A 252 -23.49 11.77 -2.72
N GLY A 253 -22.86 10.61 -2.48
CA GLY A 253 -23.49 9.30 -2.60
C GLY A 253 -24.38 8.96 -1.40
N GLU A 254 -23.87 9.17 -0.18
CA GLU A 254 -24.62 8.91 1.06
C GLU A 254 -25.87 9.82 1.15
N ALA A 255 -25.72 11.11 0.83
CA ALA A 255 -26.81 12.08 0.76
C ALA A 255 -27.83 11.83 -0.38
N ARG A 256 -27.53 10.93 -1.33
CA ARG A 256 -28.50 10.42 -2.32
C ARG A 256 -29.12 9.09 -1.93
N SER A 257 -28.50 8.32 -1.03
CA SER A 257 -29.11 7.13 -0.43
C SER A 257 -30.10 7.44 0.69
N TRP A 258 -29.94 8.59 1.36
CA TRP A 258 -30.87 9.08 2.40
C TRP A 258 -31.69 10.25 1.85
N GLY A 259 -32.92 9.98 1.44
CA GLY A 259 -33.89 11.00 0.97
C GLY A 259 -34.49 11.88 2.09
N GLU A 260 -33.76 12.08 3.19
CA GLU A 260 -34.18 12.89 4.34
C GLU A 260 -33.04 13.81 4.81
N ALA A 261 -33.39 15.04 5.19
CA ALA A 261 -32.41 16.12 5.40
C ALA A 261 -31.47 15.84 6.58
N PRO A 262 -30.16 16.14 6.46
CA PRO A 262 -29.20 15.92 7.53
C PRO A 262 -29.48 16.85 8.72
N ARG A 263 -29.94 16.27 9.83
CA ARG A 263 -30.03 16.99 11.11
C ARG A 263 -28.61 17.35 11.57
N PRO A 264 -28.34 18.61 11.99
CA PRO A 264 -26.99 19.02 12.38
C PRO A 264 -26.53 18.28 13.63
N LEU A 265 -25.46 17.49 13.48
CA LEU A 265 -24.82 16.78 14.59
C LEU A 265 -24.02 17.75 15.47
N HIS A 266 -24.71 18.39 16.40
CA HIS A 266 -24.09 19.14 17.50
C HIS A 266 -23.19 18.19 18.33
N TRP A 267 -21.88 18.42 18.25
CA TRP A 267 -20.88 17.66 18.99
C TRP A 267 -20.62 18.31 20.36
N SER A 268 -21.22 17.74 21.41
CA SER A 268 -21.00 18.16 22.81
C SER A 268 -19.98 17.24 23.49
N PRO A 269 -18.71 17.64 23.68
CA PRO A 269 -17.70 16.82 24.36
C PRO A 269 -17.91 16.83 25.88
N ARG A 270 -18.92 16.08 26.37
CA ARG A 270 -19.22 15.97 27.81
C ARG A 270 -18.69 14.66 28.40
N LEU A 271 -17.36 14.56 28.49
CA LEU A 271 -16.63 13.48 29.17
C LEU A 271 -16.97 13.42 30.66
N ARG A 272 -18.03 12.67 31.03
CA ARG A 272 -18.31 12.31 32.42
C ARG A 272 -17.46 11.08 32.78
N SER A 273 -16.22 11.31 33.20
CA SER A 273 -15.35 10.29 33.81
C SER A 273 -15.99 9.74 35.09
N ARG A 274 -16.76 8.65 34.98
CA ARG A 274 -17.39 7.97 36.11
C ARG A 274 -16.40 7.03 36.80
N THR A 275 -15.31 7.59 37.31
CA THR A 275 -14.33 6.88 38.14
C THR A 275 -14.97 6.48 39.47
N HIS A 276 -15.49 5.26 39.53
CA HIS A 276 -15.82 4.60 40.80
C HIS A 276 -14.52 4.42 41.60
N THR A 277 -14.35 5.20 42.65
CA THR A 277 -13.35 4.95 43.69
C THR A 277 -13.90 3.91 44.67
N PRO A 278 -13.27 2.72 44.80
CA PRO A 278 -13.54 1.84 45.94
C PRO A 278 -12.96 2.51 47.19
N GLY A 279 -13.80 2.76 48.19
CA GLY A 279 -13.34 3.33 49.46
C GLY A 279 -12.46 2.35 50.22
N ALA A 280 -11.16 2.62 50.29
CA ALA A 280 -10.20 1.81 51.04
C ALA A 280 -10.37 2.05 52.55
N CYS A 281 -11.11 1.17 53.22
CA CYS A 281 -11.21 1.19 54.69
C CYS A 281 -9.96 0.58 55.34
N SER A 282 -9.35 1.33 56.26
CA SER A 282 -8.30 0.82 57.16
C SER A 282 -8.94 -0.09 58.24
N PRO A 283 -8.20 -1.04 58.87
CA PRO A 283 -8.83 -2.26 59.39
C PRO A 283 -8.99 -2.33 60.93
N ARG A 284 -9.79 -3.34 61.34
CA ARG A 284 -9.92 -3.95 62.69
C ARG A 284 -10.68 -3.18 63.80
N THR A 285 -11.92 -3.62 64.06
CA THR A 285 -12.40 -3.92 65.44
C THR A 285 -13.57 -4.93 65.46
N TRP A 286 -13.25 -6.16 65.88
CA TRP A 286 -14.00 -7.15 66.69
C TRP A 286 -15.55 -7.18 66.85
N CYS A 287 -16.03 -8.42 67.12
CA CYS A 287 -17.31 -8.81 67.75
C CYS A 287 -18.60 -8.78 66.89
N ARG A 288 -19.62 -9.64 67.12
CA ARG A 288 -19.69 -11.02 67.70
C ARG A 288 -21.11 -11.59 67.50
N HIS A 289 -21.26 -12.87 67.14
CA HIS A 289 -22.49 -13.69 67.22
C HIS A 289 -23.74 -13.22 66.42
N GLY A 290 -24.73 -14.11 66.30
CA GLY A 290 -26.11 -13.79 65.87
C GLY A 290 -26.59 -14.57 64.64
N ALA A 291 -27.56 -15.48 64.82
CA ALA A 291 -28.23 -16.17 63.71
C ALA A 291 -29.44 -15.36 63.21
N GLY A 292 -29.73 -15.43 61.90
CA GLY A 292 -30.96 -14.86 61.33
C GLY A 292 -30.86 -14.43 59.87
N CYS A 293 -30.96 -15.38 58.93
CA CYS A 293 -31.11 -15.06 57.50
C CYS A 293 -32.47 -15.57 56.98
N PRO A 294 -33.45 -14.69 56.70
CA PRO A 294 -34.65 -15.08 55.97
C PRO A 294 -34.31 -15.34 54.50
N ALA A 295 -34.98 -16.33 53.88
CA ALA A 295 -34.72 -16.69 52.49
C ALA A 295 -35.31 -15.66 51.51
N VAL A 296 -34.50 -15.23 50.53
CA VAL A 296 -34.96 -14.40 49.41
C VAL A 296 -35.44 -15.31 48.26
N PRO A 297 -36.64 -15.10 47.68
CA PRO A 297 -37.12 -15.90 46.55
C PRO A 297 -36.22 -15.74 45.31
N ARG A 298 -36.03 -16.83 44.55
CA ARG A 298 -35.41 -16.75 43.23
C ARG A 298 -36.40 -16.11 42.23
N PRO A 299 -35.96 -15.22 41.32
CA PRO A 299 -36.77 -14.82 40.17
C PRO A 299 -36.96 -16.02 39.21
N PRO A 300 -38.05 -16.05 38.42
CA PRO A 300 -38.30 -17.11 37.45
C PRO A 300 -37.29 -17.09 36.30
N SER A 301 -37.01 -18.26 35.74
CA SER A 301 -36.15 -18.44 34.57
C SER A 301 -36.83 -17.95 33.28
N SER A 302 -36.09 -17.18 32.48
CA SER A 302 -36.50 -16.81 31.11
C SER A 302 -36.57 -18.04 30.18
N PRO A 303 -37.53 -18.11 29.25
CA PRO A 303 -37.59 -19.19 28.27
C PRO A 303 -36.42 -19.13 27.28
N LEU A 304 -36.06 -20.31 26.76
CA LEU A 304 -35.08 -20.46 25.67
C LEU A 304 -35.72 -20.07 24.32
N PRO A 305 -34.95 -19.55 23.36
CA PRO A 305 -35.38 -19.46 21.96
C PRO A 305 -35.51 -20.87 21.34
N GLU A 306 -36.47 -21.05 20.43
CA GLU A 306 -36.71 -22.31 19.73
C GLU A 306 -35.65 -22.61 18.66
N GLU A 307 -35.45 -23.90 18.37
CA GLU A 307 -34.51 -24.41 17.37
C GLU A 307 -35.20 -24.48 15.99
N PRO A 308 -34.61 -23.94 14.90
CA PRO A 308 -35.24 -23.96 13.58
C PRO A 308 -35.36 -25.39 13.01
N ALA A 309 -36.59 -25.82 12.73
CA ALA A 309 -36.86 -27.16 12.23
C ALA A 309 -36.27 -27.44 10.85
N VAL A 310 -35.68 -28.63 10.69
CA VAL A 310 -35.22 -29.18 9.41
C VAL A 310 -36.42 -29.52 8.51
N GLN A 311 -36.30 -29.28 7.21
CA GLN A 311 -37.22 -29.81 6.18
C GLN A 311 -36.48 -30.77 5.23
N PRO A 312 -37.19 -31.71 4.56
CA PRO A 312 -36.60 -32.98 4.14
C PRO A 312 -35.83 -32.97 2.82
N GLU A 313 -35.09 -34.05 2.58
CA GLU A 313 -34.52 -34.40 1.27
C GLU A 313 -35.62 -34.62 0.21
N GLU A 314 -35.34 -34.21 -1.03
CA GLU A 314 -36.03 -34.71 -2.22
C GLU A 314 -35.03 -35.51 -3.09
N GLN A 315 -35.47 -36.60 -3.69
CA GLN A 315 -34.60 -37.73 -4.02
C GLN A 315 -34.07 -37.75 -5.47
N VAL A 316 -32.86 -38.29 -5.61
CA VAL A 316 -32.19 -38.56 -6.90
C VAL A 316 -32.81 -39.78 -7.61
N PRO A 317 -32.92 -39.72 -8.95
CA PRO A 317 -32.82 -40.92 -9.79
C PRO A 317 -31.65 -40.84 -10.78
N ASN A 318 -30.82 -41.89 -10.80
CA ASN A 318 -29.78 -42.18 -11.80
C ASN A 318 -29.55 -43.71 -11.78
N PRO A 319 -29.66 -44.43 -12.91
CA PRO A 319 -28.47 -44.76 -13.73
C PRO A 319 -28.78 -44.49 -15.25
N GLU A 320 -27.94 -44.74 -16.26
CA GLU A 320 -26.86 -45.72 -16.51
C GLU A 320 -25.66 -45.06 -17.26
N LYS A 321 -24.37 -45.42 -17.08
CA LYS A 321 -23.63 -46.70 -17.16
C LYS A 321 -23.19 -47.07 -18.61
N GLU A 322 -21.94 -46.74 -18.95
CA GLU A 322 -20.92 -47.58 -19.63
C GLU A 322 -19.59 -46.78 -19.61
N ALA A 323 -18.50 -47.24 -18.98
CA ALA A 323 -17.60 -48.36 -19.28
C ALA A 323 -16.38 -47.94 -20.15
N GLY A 324 -15.16 -48.10 -19.59
CA GLY A 324 -13.88 -48.02 -20.32
C GLY A 324 -13.46 -49.40 -20.86
N PRO A 325 -12.15 -49.76 -20.99
CA PRO A 325 -10.92 -49.08 -20.51
C PRO A 325 -9.94 -48.67 -21.65
N GLY A 326 -8.90 -47.87 -21.39
CA GLY A 326 -7.53 -48.33 -21.02
C GLY A 326 -6.51 -47.94 -22.13
N ALA A 327 -5.19 -48.18 -22.07
CA ALA A 327 -4.21 -48.32 -20.99
C ALA A 327 -2.79 -48.36 -21.63
N GLY A 328 -1.74 -47.79 -20.99
CA GLY A 328 -0.37 -47.72 -21.53
C GLY A 328 -0.14 -46.60 -22.58
N SER A 329 1.08 -46.24 -22.99
CA SER A 329 2.43 -46.56 -22.48
C SER A 329 3.51 -45.64 -23.10
N HIS A 330 4.55 -45.25 -22.35
CA HIS A 330 5.84 -44.77 -22.90
C HIS A 330 6.62 -45.95 -23.54
N PRO A 331 7.66 -45.78 -24.41
CA PRO A 331 8.69 -44.72 -24.32
C PRO A 331 9.20 -44.10 -25.66
N ASP A 332 10.22 -43.24 -25.53
CA ASP A 332 11.33 -42.87 -26.44
C ASP A 332 11.18 -42.72 -27.96
N ALA A 333 11.70 -41.60 -28.50
CA ALA A 333 12.81 -41.60 -29.48
C ALA A 333 13.35 -40.18 -29.80
N CYS A 334 14.66 -40.03 -29.95
CA CYS A 334 15.30 -38.83 -30.54
C CYS A 334 15.94 -39.15 -31.90
N ARG A 335 15.46 -38.51 -32.98
CA ARG A 335 16.10 -38.24 -34.30
C ARG A 335 15.10 -37.41 -35.14
N GLY A 336 15.49 -36.60 -36.11
CA GLY A 336 16.83 -36.21 -36.53
C GLY A 336 16.94 -36.05 -38.06
N ALA A 337 17.41 -34.87 -38.50
CA ALA A 337 17.90 -34.50 -39.84
C ALA A 337 16.90 -34.10 -40.97
N GLN A 338 17.37 -33.07 -41.71
CA GLN A 338 17.29 -32.83 -43.17
C GLN A 338 16.01 -32.28 -43.87
N GLN A 339 16.16 -31.03 -44.36
CA GLN A 339 15.59 -30.52 -45.62
C GLN A 339 16.37 -31.13 -46.83
N PRO A 340 15.87 -31.05 -48.08
CA PRO A 340 15.95 -29.84 -48.94
C PRO A 340 14.54 -29.29 -49.32
N GLY A 341 14.31 -28.05 -49.76
CA GLY A 341 14.86 -27.33 -50.92
C GLY A 341 13.91 -27.51 -52.14
N ALA A 342 13.41 -26.51 -52.88
CA ALA A 342 13.53 -25.04 -52.85
C ALA A 342 12.16 -24.39 -53.29
N ARG A 343 11.93 -23.31 -54.08
CA ARG A 343 12.75 -22.44 -54.96
C ARG A 343 12.04 -21.11 -55.36
N SER A 344 12.62 -19.95 -54.98
CA SER A 344 12.59 -18.63 -55.67
C SER A 344 11.28 -17.97 -56.18
N ARG A 345 10.94 -16.78 -55.62
CA ARG A 345 10.46 -15.50 -56.25
C ARG A 345 9.93 -14.55 -55.13
N GLY A 346 10.20 -13.23 -55.06
CA GLY A 346 11.13 -12.39 -55.84
C GLY A 346 11.04 -10.87 -55.59
N GLY A 347 11.46 -10.36 -54.41
CA GLY A 347 11.74 -8.93 -54.10
C GLY A 347 10.53 -7.97 -53.96
N PRO A 348 10.74 -6.68 -53.58
CA PRO A 348 11.96 -6.02 -53.07
C PRO A 348 11.82 -5.43 -51.63
N ASP A 349 12.93 -4.98 -51.03
CA ASP A 349 13.03 -4.48 -49.65
C ASP A 349 12.71 -2.97 -49.46
N PRO A 350 12.31 -2.56 -48.24
CA PRO A 350 12.42 -1.18 -47.74
C PRO A 350 13.46 -1.05 -46.60
N HIS A 351 14.47 -0.19 -46.77
CA HIS A 351 15.40 0.17 -45.69
C HIS A 351 14.74 1.05 -44.60
N PRO A 352 14.96 0.80 -43.30
CA PRO A 352 14.79 1.80 -42.25
C PRO A 352 16.03 2.70 -42.15
N ALA A 353 15.84 4.01 -41.97
CA ALA A 353 16.92 5.00 -41.93
C ALA A 353 17.48 5.24 -40.51
N LEU A 354 18.79 5.46 -40.42
CA LEU A 354 19.46 6.02 -39.24
C LEU A 354 19.45 7.55 -39.31
N PRO A 355 19.02 8.28 -38.25
CA PRO A 355 19.26 9.72 -38.15
C PRO A 355 20.75 9.99 -37.88
N GLN A 356 21.31 11.01 -38.54
CA GLN A 356 22.74 11.33 -38.49
C GLN A 356 23.12 12.11 -37.23
N ASN A 357 24.28 11.78 -36.66
CA ASN A 357 24.90 12.54 -35.58
C ASN A 357 25.66 13.75 -36.16
N GLN A 358 25.12 14.97 -36.00
CA GLN A 358 25.76 16.20 -36.51
C GLN A 358 26.58 16.91 -35.43
N LEU A 359 27.89 16.65 -35.46
CA LEU A 359 28.90 17.40 -34.70
C LEU A 359 29.16 18.76 -35.36
N SER A 360 28.54 19.82 -34.86
CA SER A 360 28.89 21.20 -35.22
C SER A 360 29.92 21.76 -34.23
N ILE A 361 31.19 21.69 -34.60
CA ILE A 361 32.30 22.40 -33.92
C ILE A 361 32.44 23.80 -34.57
N ASN A 362 32.97 24.76 -33.81
CA ASN A 362 33.16 26.20 -34.07
C ASN A 362 32.12 27.09 -33.34
N HIS A 363 32.47 28.22 -32.73
CA HIS A 363 33.78 28.88 -32.59
C HIS A 363 33.84 29.67 -31.27
N ILE A 364 35.01 29.79 -30.64
CA ILE A 364 35.29 30.80 -29.60
C ILE A 364 36.06 31.95 -30.29
N PRO A 365 35.67 33.22 -30.03
CA PRO A 365 36.66 34.14 -29.46
C PRO A 365 36.09 35.05 -28.35
N GLU A 366 36.97 35.34 -27.38
CA GLU A 366 36.92 36.38 -26.31
C GLU A 366 35.68 36.41 -25.38
#